data_AF-A0A2P8PZA8-F1
#
_entry.id   AF-A0A2P8PZA8-F1
#
_cell.length_a   1.000
_cell.length_b   1.000
_cell.length_c   1.000
_cell.angle_alpha   90.00
_cell.angle_beta   90.00
_cell.angle_gamma   90.00
#
_symmetry.space_group_name_H-M   'P 1'
#
loop_
_entity.id
_entity.type
_entity.pdbx_description
1 polymer ?
#
loop_
_entity_poly.entity_id
_entity_poly.type
_entity_poly.pdbx_seq_one_letter_code
_entity_poly.pdbx_strand_id
1 'polypeptide(L)' 'MPGKPAPAGECPQCWQHAHDRRAHRHLRPREDCPQCVDHLRNGCPSLVPGKKSRWW' A
#
# COMPACT_ATOMS: atom_id res chain seq x y z
N MET A 1 5.73 17.32 -4.05
CA MET A 1 6.41 16.08 -4.50
C MET A 1 5.41 14.95 -4.38
N PRO A 2 4.81 14.42 -5.45
CA PRO A 2 4.02 13.20 -5.31
C PRO A 2 4.96 12.12 -4.77
N GLY A 3 4.66 11.60 -3.58
CA GLY A 3 5.42 10.51 -2.97
C GLY A 3 5.50 9.35 -3.96
N LYS A 4 6.62 8.63 -3.96
CA LYS A 4 6.93 7.53 -4.88
C LYS A 4 5.66 6.73 -5.23
N PRO A 5 5.26 6.65 -6.51
CA PRO A 5 4.08 5.89 -6.88
C PRO A 5 4.27 4.46 -6.40
N ALA A 6 3.22 3.88 -5.84
CA ALA A 6 3.28 2.50 -5.39
C ALA A 6 3.65 1.59 -6.57
N PRO A 7 4.51 0.60 -6.33
CA PRO A 7 4.94 -0.30 -7.39
C PRO A 7 3.75 -1.06 -7.97
N ALA A 8 3.94 -1.49 -9.21
CA ALA A 8 3.00 -2.31 -9.96
C ALA A 8 2.60 -3.55 -9.17
N GLY A 9 1.30 -3.75 -8.91
CA GLY A 9 0.81 -4.88 -8.12
C GLY A 9 0.66 -4.60 -6.61
N GLU A 10 1.02 -3.40 -6.14
CA GLU A 10 0.77 -2.96 -4.76
C GLU A 10 -0.31 -1.88 -4.67
N CYS A 11 -0.95 -1.80 -3.50
CA CYS A 11 -2.02 -0.86 -3.20
C CYS A 11 -1.41 0.51 -2.86
N PRO A 12 -1.74 1.59 -3.59
CA PRO A 12 -1.13 2.90 -3.39
C PRO A 12 -1.52 3.55 -2.07
N GLN A 13 -2.67 3.16 -1.51
CA GLN A 13 -3.09 3.58 -0.18
C GLN A 13 -2.22 2.92 0.91
N CYS A 14 -1.95 1.61 0.80
CA CYS A 14 -1.10 0.90 1.76
C CYS A 14 0.36 1.39 1.69
N TRP A 15 0.86 1.64 0.48
CA TRP A 15 2.20 2.19 0.28
C TRP A 15 2.34 3.60 0.88
N GLN A 16 1.36 4.47 0.67
CA GLN A 16 1.35 5.79 1.30
C GLN A 16 1.25 5.70 2.82
N HIS A 17 0.39 4.81 3.34
CA HIS A 17 0.26 4.55 4.78
C HIS A 17 1.59 4.09 5.39
N ALA A 18 2.29 3.16 4.73
CA ALA A 18 3.59 2.67 5.19
C ALA A 18 4.66 3.77 5.29
N HIS A 19 4.57 4.80 4.44
CA HIS A 19 5.45 5.96 4.47
C HIS A 19 4.97 7.09 5.41
N ASP A 20 3.74 7.02 5.92
CA ASP A 20 3.20 8.01 6.85
C ASP A 20 3.50 7.63 8.30
N ARG A 21 4.49 8.30 8.89
CA ARG A 21 4.87 8.11 10.29
C ARG A 21 3.80 8.54 11.28
N ARG A 22 2.85 9.41 10.89
CA ARG A 22 1.75 9.84 11.76
C ARG A 22 0.74 8.72 11.94
N ALA A 23 0.47 7.94 10.89
CA ALA A 23 -0.45 6.81 10.94
C ALA A 23 0.04 5.71 11.91
N HIS A 24 1.36 5.52 12.01
CA HIS A 24 1.96 4.57 12.96
C HIS A 24 2.19 5.15 14.36
N ARG A 25 1.86 6.43 14.61
CA ARG A 25 2.08 7.06 15.93
C ARG A 25 1.31 6.36 17.05
N HIS A 26 0.18 5.75 16.71
CA HIS A 26 -0.72 5.07 17.65
C HIS A 26 -0.37 3.59 17.82
N LEU A 27 0.42 3.04 16.90
CA LEU A 27 0.79 1.62 16.88
C LEU A 27 1.99 1.38 17.79
N ARG A 28 2.03 0.18 18.38
CA ARG A 28 3.20 -0.24 19.17
C ARG A 28 4.41 -0.50 18.27
N PRO A 29 5.64 -0.45 18.82
CA PRO A 29 6.82 -0.88 18.08
C PRO A 29 6.63 -2.31 17.57
N ARG A 30 6.73 -2.50 16.24
CA ARG A 30 6.56 -3.80 15.53
C ARG A 30 5.11 -4.29 15.44
N GLU A 31 4.12 -3.45 15.74
CA GLU A 31 2.71 -3.75 15.50
C GLU A 31 2.35 -3.42 14.06
N ASP A 32 1.82 -4.41 13.35
CA ASP A 32 1.37 -4.24 11.97
C ASP A 32 -0.03 -3.61 11.97
N CYS A 33 -0.28 -2.71 11.03
CA CYS A 33 -1.55 -2.01 10.95
C CYS A 33 -2.65 -3.00 10.53
N PRO A 34 -3.75 -3.15 11.30
CA PRO A 34 -4.78 -4.13 10.96
C PRO A 34 -5.42 -3.85 9.60
N GLN A 35 -5.50 -2.59 9.16
CA GLN A 35 -5.95 -2.25 7.80
C GLN A 35 -4.99 -2.74 6.71
N CYS A 36 -3.67 -2.66 6.92
CA CYS A 36 -2.70 -3.17 5.96
C CYS A 36 -2.76 -4.70 5.87
N VAL A 37 -2.88 -5.37 7.02
CA VAL A 37 -3.03 -6.83 7.10
C VAL A 37 -4.35 -7.29 6.48
N ASP A 38 -5.44 -6.55 6.74
CA ASP A 38 -6.75 -6.79 6.15
C ASP A 38 -6.68 -6.68 4.62
N HIS A 39 -6.12 -5.59 4.10
CA HIS A 39 -5.94 -5.41 2.67
C HIS A 39 -5.03 -6.47 2.02
N LEU A 40 -4.02 -6.97 2.75
CA LEU A 40 -3.17 -8.06 2.28
C LEU A 40 -3.93 -9.40 2.21
N ARG A 41 -4.82 -9.67 3.17
CA ARG A 41 -5.57 -10.94 3.27
C ARG A 41 -6.85 -10.96 2.45
N ASN A 42 -7.62 -9.88 2.47
CA ASN A 42 -8.91 -9.74 1.81
C ASN A 42 -8.80 -9.12 0.41
N GLY A 43 -7.62 -8.60 0.05
CA GLY A 43 -7.35 -7.96 -1.21
C GLY A 43 -7.65 -6.46 -1.18
N CYS A 44 -6.76 -5.66 -1.76
CA CYS A 44 -6.99 -4.23 -1.91
C CYS A 44 -7.85 -3.96 -3.18
N PRO A 45 -8.89 -3.11 -3.09
CA PRO A 45 -9.78 -2.80 -4.22
C PRO A 45 -9.07 -1.98 -5.31
N SER A 46 -7.95 -1.33 -5.00
CA SER A 46 -7.19 -0.46 -5.90
C SER A 46 -5.72 -0.87 -5.94
N LEU A 47 -5.41 -2.00 -6.55
CA LEU A 47 -4.01 -2.33 -6.87
C LEU A 47 -3.55 -1.49 -8.05
N VAL A 48 -2.34 -0.91 -7.98
CA VAL A 48 -1.77 -0.24 -9.15
C VAL A 48 -1.68 -1.30 -10.25
N PRO A 49 -2.41 -1.14 -11.37
CA PRO A 49 -2.35 -2.12 -12.44
C PRO A 49 -0.90 -2.14 -12.92
N GLY A 50 -0.21 -3.25 -12.64
CA GLY A 50 1.11 -3.47 -13.19
C GLY A 50 1.00 -3.37 -14.70
N LYS A 51 1.96 -2.71 -15.34
CA LYS A 51 1.98 -2.49 -16.79
C LYS A 51 1.71 -3.85 -17.43
N LYS A 52 0.47 -4.11 -17.84
CA LYS A 52 0.17 -5.17 -18.79
C LYS A 52 0.90 -4.67 -20.02
N SER A 53 2.07 -5.22 -20.27
CA SER A 53 2.74 -5.09 -21.55
C SER A 53 1.75 -5.59 -22.58
N ARG A 54 0.95 -4.67 -23.08
CA ARG A 54 0.00 -4.89 -24.16
C ARG A 54 0.86 -4.69 -25.40
N TRP A 55 1.60 -5.74 -25.73
CA TRP A 55 2.21 -5.86 -27.03
C TRP A 55 1.05 -5.87 -28.04
N TRP A 56 0.97 -4.78 -28.82
CA TRP A 56 0.27 -4.68 -30.10
C TRP A 56 1.34 -4.41 -31.14
#